data_AF-A0A0F9Q0E6-F1
#
_entry.id   AF-A0A0F9Q0E6-F1
#
_cell.length_a   1.000
_cell.length_b   1.000
_cell.length_c   1.000
_cell.angle_alpha   90.00
_cell.angle_beta   90.00
_cell.angle_gamma   90.00
#
_symmetry.space_group_name_H-M   'P 1'
#
loop_
_entity.id
_entity.type
_entity.pdbx_description
1 polymer ?
#
loop_
_entity_poly.entity_id
_entity_poly.type
_entity_poly.pdbx_seq_one_letter_code
_entity_poly.pdbx_strand_id
1 'polypeptide(L)'
;TIPYISESDIQHSLLKGTLRNKLSIGEIRVTESNINLVQYSAEFTEFLQSVGVSSGISSDGATGVDNCAALSQVNDTAVTNGTAISVVTVSDIYILDNTSTATVDGIVIVATKSGTGRWVRSGISSPKWAIRDTWYINSIGGDDENVGDTNTTALATFSEYNRRIGAQVVRVLSTVYILNDINETDSMLQGSFSSYSYIRGVPATIATGTITAITQWEHDPSDGYVSNGVITDSNLSGDWSVAGPGGTSLLEKKIVIIDGAAAGAYAYLIEDTGTPKEVHVSPWVSDGGYSEVNPLVDSAYKVVTLPRFTDHFKVFPGNNLILVDLQFESVDPYYPPLETQAVMSALGCIFAGDPADANLPIFGLGRSVFCYNCLFTTGVDVYSTSMSFYGGALKNRAFGHISSSTLQIQGPLVLYNTTGPMDLIVRDGSYINVLTGASIGVVVIGSNTDGRVLQIRDTSSALIAGVLYSIGGSTGNGVWMSSGSTVLWTPVSANANTKFLFASADDFSIGEVVKTIAELSTTGYFNPANGARVVPSS
;
A
#
# COMPACT_ATOMS: atom_id res chain seq x y z
N THR A 1 32.66 22.35 -46.01
CA THR A 1 31.76 22.04 -47.14
C THR A 1 32.52 22.26 -48.44
N ILE A 2 32.60 21.27 -49.33
CA ILE A 2 33.19 21.48 -50.66
C ILE A 2 32.07 22.04 -51.57
N PRO A 3 32.23 23.24 -52.17
CA PRO A 3 31.19 23.82 -53.02
C PRO A 3 30.76 22.83 -54.11
N TYR A 4 29.45 22.70 -54.30
CA TYR A 4 28.83 21.85 -55.34
C TYR A 4 28.98 20.33 -55.17
N ILE A 5 29.50 19.84 -54.04
CA ILE A 5 29.54 18.41 -53.72
C ILE A 5 28.56 18.13 -52.58
N SER A 6 27.65 17.18 -52.79
CA SER A 6 26.70 16.77 -51.75
C SER A 6 27.40 15.97 -50.64
N GLU A 7 26.81 15.96 -49.44
CA GLU A 7 27.35 15.17 -48.34
C GLU A 7 27.38 13.67 -48.67
N SER A 8 26.36 13.14 -49.36
CA SER A 8 26.34 11.74 -49.74
C SER A 8 27.46 11.37 -50.72
N ASP A 9 27.84 12.28 -51.63
CA ASP A 9 28.98 12.08 -52.53
C ASP A 9 30.31 12.05 -51.76
N ILE A 10 30.44 12.90 -50.73
CA ILE A 10 31.60 12.90 -49.83
C ILE A 10 31.65 11.56 -49.07
N GLN A 11 30.54 11.13 -48.47
CA GLN A 11 30.45 9.87 -47.73
C GLN A 11 30.75 8.66 -48.64
N HIS A 12 30.20 8.62 -49.86
CA HIS A 12 30.43 7.54 -50.81
C HIS A 12 31.90 7.50 -51.27
N SER A 13 32.49 8.66 -51.55
CA SER A 13 33.89 8.78 -51.97
C SER A 13 34.87 8.49 -50.84
N LEU A 14 34.48 8.73 -49.58
CA LEU A 14 35.22 8.28 -48.39
C LEU A 14 35.16 6.76 -48.23
N LEU A 15 34.02 6.12 -48.51
CA LEU A 15 33.87 4.66 -48.36
C LEU A 15 34.63 3.87 -49.43
N LYS A 16 34.50 4.28 -50.71
CA LYS A 16 34.94 3.48 -51.87
C LYS A 16 35.65 4.28 -52.97
N GLY A 17 35.92 5.57 -52.77
CA GLY A 17 36.36 6.47 -53.82
C GLY A 17 37.73 7.14 -53.61
N THR A 18 37.97 8.14 -54.44
CA THR A 18 39.24 8.88 -54.54
C THR A 18 39.60 9.62 -53.24
N LEU A 19 38.62 10.10 -52.47
CA LEU A 19 38.88 10.83 -51.23
C LEU A 19 39.61 9.97 -50.20
N ARG A 20 39.25 8.69 -50.06
CA ARG A 20 39.92 7.76 -49.15
C ARG A 20 41.42 7.64 -49.47
N ASN A 21 41.76 7.43 -50.74
CA ASN A 21 43.15 7.30 -51.18
C ASN A 21 43.92 8.60 -50.95
N LYS A 22 43.34 9.75 -51.32
CA LYS A 22 43.98 11.06 -51.14
C LYS A 22 44.25 11.39 -49.67
N LEU A 23 43.33 11.05 -48.77
CA LEU A 23 43.52 11.17 -47.33
C LEU A 23 44.59 10.19 -46.81
N SER A 24 44.58 8.95 -47.28
CA SER A 24 45.53 7.90 -46.86
C SER A 24 46.98 8.23 -47.24
N ILE A 25 47.20 8.87 -48.39
CA ILE A 25 48.54 9.28 -48.84
C ILE A 25 48.92 10.71 -48.40
N GLY A 26 48.03 11.40 -47.67
CA GLY A 26 48.26 12.76 -47.19
C GLY A 26 48.23 13.85 -48.27
N GLU A 27 47.68 13.58 -49.45
CA GLU A 27 47.48 14.57 -50.52
C GLU A 27 46.49 15.67 -50.08
N ILE A 28 45.50 15.30 -49.27
CA ILE A 28 44.57 16.21 -48.61
C ILE A 28 44.50 15.91 -47.11
N ARG A 29 44.15 16.91 -46.30
CA ARG A 29 44.00 16.79 -44.84
C ARG A 29 42.64 17.30 -44.41
N VAL A 30 42.02 16.64 -43.43
CA VAL A 30 40.82 17.14 -42.77
C VAL A 30 41.24 18.21 -41.75
N THR A 31 40.74 19.43 -41.92
CA THR A 31 40.96 20.51 -40.94
C THR A 31 39.82 20.59 -39.93
N GLU A 32 38.58 20.33 -40.38
CA GLU A 32 37.37 20.26 -39.58
C GLU A 32 36.41 19.24 -40.22
N SER A 33 35.64 18.52 -39.40
CA SER A 33 34.64 17.58 -39.86
C SER A 33 33.47 17.51 -38.88
N ASN A 34 32.27 17.33 -39.43
CA ASN A 34 31.04 17.06 -38.70
C ASN A 34 30.40 15.72 -39.12
N ILE A 35 31.17 14.86 -39.80
CA ILE A 35 30.72 13.56 -40.30
C ILE A 35 30.32 12.65 -39.13
N ASN A 36 29.11 12.09 -39.17
CA ASN A 36 28.62 11.16 -38.16
C ASN A 36 29.36 9.81 -38.25
N LEU A 37 30.15 9.47 -37.22
CA LEU A 37 30.99 8.26 -37.20
C LEU A 37 30.20 6.97 -36.92
N VAL A 38 28.97 7.05 -36.42
CA VAL A 38 28.16 5.88 -36.01
C VAL A 38 27.64 5.07 -37.20
N GLN A 39 27.63 5.68 -38.39
CA GLN A 39 27.15 5.06 -39.63
C GLN A 39 28.15 4.07 -40.24
N TYR A 40 29.34 3.96 -39.65
CA TYR A 40 30.48 3.28 -40.23
C TYR A 40 30.92 2.07 -39.42
N SER A 41 31.55 1.08 -40.08
CA SER A 41 32.13 -0.07 -39.40
C SER A 41 33.32 0.35 -38.53
N ALA A 42 33.69 -0.47 -37.55
CA ALA A 42 34.80 -0.21 -36.64
C ALA A 42 36.11 0.10 -37.41
N GLU A 43 36.42 -0.66 -38.46
CA GLU A 43 37.65 -0.44 -39.26
C GLU A 43 37.62 0.91 -39.99
N PHE A 44 36.44 1.37 -40.39
CA PHE A 44 36.30 2.63 -41.10
C PHE A 44 36.32 3.82 -40.15
N THR A 45 35.78 3.66 -38.95
CA THR A 45 35.91 4.65 -37.86
C THR A 45 37.37 4.85 -37.47
N GLU A 46 38.17 3.79 -37.34
CA GLU A 46 39.62 3.89 -37.10
C GLU A 46 40.32 4.66 -38.23
N PHE A 47 39.97 4.38 -39.49
CA PHE A 47 40.49 5.14 -40.62
C PHE A 47 40.12 6.63 -40.53
N LEU A 48 38.86 6.97 -40.30
CA LEU A 48 38.39 8.35 -40.20
C LEU A 48 39.09 9.10 -39.05
N GLN A 49 39.30 8.44 -37.91
CA GLN A 49 40.06 8.99 -36.79
C GLN A 49 41.53 9.22 -37.16
N SER A 50 42.15 8.29 -37.90
CA SER A 50 43.55 8.41 -38.34
C SER A 50 43.80 9.59 -39.29
N VAL A 51 42.76 10.07 -39.99
CA VAL A 51 42.85 11.19 -40.95
C VAL A 51 42.33 12.52 -40.36
N GLY A 52 42.07 12.57 -39.04
CA GLY A 52 41.70 13.78 -38.31
C GLY A 52 40.20 14.03 -38.13
N VAL A 53 39.34 13.05 -38.44
CA VAL A 53 37.90 13.13 -38.12
C VAL A 53 37.69 12.59 -36.70
N SER A 54 37.95 13.44 -35.70
CA SER A 54 37.83 13.09 -34.28
C SER A 54 36.51 13.51 -33.64
N SER A 55 35.67 14.29 -34.33
CA SER A 55 34.39 14.79 -33.83
C SER A 55 33.28 14.56 -34.86
N GLY A 56 32.50 13.51 -34.66
CA GLY A 56 31.30 13.25 -35.45
C GLY A 56 30.06 13.34 -34.58
N ILE A 57 29.10 14.18 -34.97
CA ILE A 57 27.82 14.29 -34.27
C ILE A 57 26.98 13.08 -34.70
N SER A 58 26.75 12.15 -33.77
CA SER A 58 25.79 11.07 -33.92
C SER A 58 24.39 11.64 -34.10
N SER A 59 23.80 11.44 -35.28
CA SER A 59 22.44 11.89 -35.61
C SER A 59 21.35 10.84 -35.32
N ASP A 60 21.67 9.76 -34.60
CA ASP A 60 20.68 8.79 -34.08
C ASP A 60 20.86 8.50 -32.58
N GLY A 61 21.54 9.41 -31.89
CA GLY A 61 21.71 9.43 -30.46
C GLY A 61 22.49 10.67 -30.11
N ALA A 62 21.87 11.66 -29.44
CA ALA A 62 22.63 12.58 -28.62
C ALA A 62 23.60 11.71 -27.81
N THR A 63 24.92 11.97 -27.89
CA THR A 63 25.97 11.19 -27.22
C THR A 63 25.55 10.94 -25.80
N GLY A 64 24.95 9.77 -25.56
CA GLY A 64 24.47 9.40 -24.25
C GLY A 64 25.68 9.22 -23.38
N VAL A 65 25.56 9.64 -22.13
CA VAL A 65 26.55 9.33 -21.11
C VAL A 65 26.05 8.12 -20.33
N ASP A 66 26.98 7.31 -19.84
CA ASP A 66 26.62 6.03 -19.21
C ASP A 66 25.73 6.24 -17.98
N ASN A 67 26.03 7.27 -17.17
CA ASN A 67 25.39 7.54 -15.89
C ASN A 67 25.41 9.04 -15.54
N CYS A 68 24.74 9.42 -14.45
CA CYS A 68 24.70 10.80 -13.95
C CYS A 68 26.09 11.31 -13.55
N ALA A 69 26.97 10.43 -13.06
CA ALA A 69 28.35 10.80 -12.78
C ALA A 69 29.10 11.25 -14.05
N ALA A 70 28.98 10.52 -15.16
CA ALA A 70 29.55 10.90 -16.45
C ALA A 70 28.90 12.18 -17.01
N LEU A 71 27.59 12.36 -16.82
CA LEU A 71 26.90 13.61 -17.18
C LEU A 71 27.51 14.83 -16.48
N SER A 72 27.83 14.70 -15.19
CA SER A 72 28.45 15.78 -14.41
C SER A 72 29.83 16.20 -14.91
N GLN A 73 30.49 15.35 -15.72
CA GLN A 73 31.83 15.61 -16.26
C GLN A 73 31.81 16.21 -17.68
N VAL A 74 30.63 16.37 -18.29
CA VAL A 74 30.46 17.03 -19.59
C VAL A 74 30.88 18.50 -19.47
N ASN A 75 31.72 18.97 -20.40
CA ASN A 75 32.20 20.36 -20.41
C ASN A 75 31.09 21.33 -20.83
N ASP A 76 30.32 21.83 -19.87
CA ASP A 76 29.17 22.70 -20.07
C ASP A 76 29.52 24.06 -20.68
N THR A 77 30.76 24.54 -20.57
CA THR A 77 31.16 25.81 -21.21
C THR A 77 31.29 25.70 -22.73
N ALA A 78 31.38 24.48 -23.26
CA ALA A 78 31.45 24.19 -24.69
C ALA A 78 30.09 23.79 -25.28
N VAL A 79 29.05 23.72 -24.44
CA VAL A 79 27.72 23.25 -24.80
C VAL A 79 26.72 24.39 -24.64
N THR A 80 25.86 24.60 -25.64
CA THR A 80 24.86 25.66 -25.60
C THR A 80 23.78 25.35 -24.56
N ASN A 81 23.32 26.37 -23.84
CA ASN A 81 22.17 26.27 -22.94
C ASN A 81 20.96 25.64 -23.66
N GLY A 82 20.25 24.74 -23.00
CA GLY A 82 19.13 23.98 -23.57
C GLY A 82 19.53 22.70 -24.32
N THR A 83 20.82 22.37 -24.40
CA THR A 83 21.26 21.10 -25.02
C THR A 83 20.72 19.90 -24.24
N ALA A 84 20.19 18.92 -24.97
CA ALA A 84 19.69 17.67 -24.42
C ALA A 84 20.73 16.54 -24.53
N ILE A 85 20.96 15.80 -23.45
CA ILE A 85 21.83 14.61 -23.39
C ILE A 85 21.06 13.47 -22.74
N SER A 86 21.14 12.26 -23.30
CA SER A 86 20.56 11.07 -22.68
C SER A 86 21.51 10.46 -21.63
N VAL A 87 20.95 9.89 -20.57
CA VAL A 87 21.69 9.10 -19.58
C VAL A 87 21.22 7.65 -19.65
N VAL A 88 22.13 6.71 -19.87
CA VAL A 88 21.79 5.32 -20.21
C VAL A 88 21.13 4.60 -19.03
N THR A 89 21.70 4.68 -17.83
CA THR A 89 21.20 4.05 -16.58
C THR A 89 19.72 4.32 -16.33
N VAL A 90 19.32 5.59 -16.35
CA VAL A 90 17.93 6.02 -16.13
C VAL A 90 17.08 6.12 -17.41
N SER A 91 17.72 5.99 -18.57
CA SER A 91 17.11 6.08 -19.91
C SER A 91 16.15 7.26 -20.06
N ASP A 92 16.63 8.42 -19.64
CA ASP A 92 15.92 9.69 -19.71
C ASP A 92 16.85 10.74 -20.34
N ILE A 93 16.27 11.87 -20.71
CA ILE A 93 16.95 13.02 -21.29
C ILE A 93 17.16 14.06 -20.18
N TYR A 94 18.33 14.68 -20.17
CA TYR A 94 18.67 15.82 -19.34
C TYR A 94 18.93 17.03 -20.21
N ILE A 95 18.40 18.19 -19.79
CA ILE A 95 18.52 19.45 -20.49
C ILE A 95 19.46 20.36 -19.70
N LEU A 96 20.47 20.90 -20.35
CA LEU A 96 21.38 21.87 -19.75
C LEU A 96 20.65 23.18 -19.47
N ASP A 97 20.67 23.64 -18.23
CA ASP A 97 20.28 24.99 -17.83
C ASP A 97 21.45 25.66 -17.07
N ASN A 98 22.18 26.52 -17.79
CA ASN A 98 23.31 27.29 -17.28
C ASN A 98 22.91 28.37 -16.27
N THR A 99 21.62 28.63 -16.09
CA THR A 99 21.09 29.62 -15.13
C THR A 99 20.43 28.98 -13.91
N SER A 100 20.15 27.68 -13.97
CA SER A 100 19.50 26.96 -12.88
C SER A 100 20.36 26.92 -11.62
N THR A 101 19.76 27.29 -10.50
CA THR A 101 20.33 27.19 -9.16
C THR A 101 19.70 26.08 -8.33
N ALA A 102 18.89 25.21 -8.96
CA ALA A 102 18.22 24.11 -8.28
C ALA A 102 19.21 23.25 -7.49
N THR A 103 18.78 22.75 -6.33
CA THR A 103 19.61 21.88 -5.48
C THR A 103 19.95 20.60 -6.23
N VAL A 104 21.22 20.23 -6.23
CA VAL A 104 21.69 18.98 -6.86
C VAL A 104 21.30 17.81 -5.97
N ASP A 105 20.60 16.85 -6.55
CA ASP A 105 20.22 15.57 -5.90
C ASP A 105 20.87 14.35 -6.56
N GLY A 106 21.56 14.55 -7.69
CA GLY A 106 22.29 13.50 -8.42
C GLY A 106 21.43 12.65 -9.36
N ILE A 107 20.09 12.85 -9.38
CA ILE A 107 19.16 12.06 -10.21
C ILE A 107 18.20 12.95 -11.00
N VAL A 108 17.53 13.92 -10.38
CA VAL A 108 16.65 14.86 -11.10
C VAL A 108 17.46 16.06 -11.56
N ILE A 109 18.35 16.52 -10.69
CA ILE A 109 19.22 17.66 -10.87
C ILE A 109 20.67 17.18 -10.70
N VAL A 110 21.41 17.17 -11.81
CA VAL A 110 22.83 16.80 -11.82
C VAL A 110 23.66 18.06 -11.99
N ALA A 111 24.74 18.19 -11.20
CA ALA A 111 25.65 19.33 -11.31
C ALA A 111 26.33 19.36 -12.69
N THR A 112 26.53 20.54 -13.27
CA THR A 112 27.44 20.68 -14.41
C THR A 112 28.91 20.66 -13.96
N LYS A 113 29.84 20.42 -14.88
CA LYS A 113 31.27 20.37 -14.57
C LYS A 113 31.79 21.68 -13.99
N SER A 114 31.30 22.83 -14.47
CA SER A 114 31.66 24.14 -13.94
C SER A 114 31.07 24.45 -12.55
N GLY A 115 30.06 23.69 -12.12
CA GLY A 115 29.30 23.95 -10.89
C GLY A 115 28.29 25.11 -10.99
N THR A 116 28.28 25.86 -12.09
CA THR A 116 27.44 27.08 -12.23
C THR A 116 26.04 26.79 -12.76
N GLY A 117 25.87 25.79 -13.62
CA GLY A 117 24.58 25.37 -14.19
C GLY A 117 24.08 24.03 -13.65
N ARG A 118 22.96 23.54 -14.19
CA ARG A 118 22.40 22.21 -13.89
C ARG A 118 22.04 21.45 -15.16
N TRP A 119 22.19 20.14 -15.09
CA TRP A 119 21.49 19.22 -15.98
C TRP A 119 20.16 18.85 -15.31
N VAL A 120 19.05 19.22 -15.96
CA VAL A 120 17.70 19.01 -15.44
C VAL A 120 17.05 17.86 -16.20
N ARG A 121 16.64 16.80 -15.50
CA ARG A 121 15.95 15.66 -16.09
C ARG A 121 14.61 16.10 -16.70
N SER A 122 14.33 15.65 -17.92
CA SER A 122 13.18 16.09 -18.72
C SER A 122 11.83 15.65 -18.14
N GLY A 123 11.83 14.56 -17.35
CA GLY A 123 10.62 13.92 -16.83
C GLY A 123 9.83 13.14 -17.89
N ILE A 124 10.37 12.97 -19.09
CA ILE A 124 9.75 12.15 -20.14
C ILE A 124 10.15 10.69 -19.89
N SER A 125 9.27 9.97 -19.21
CA SER A 125 9.46 8.56 -18.89
C SER A 125 9.61 7.70 -20.15
N SER A 126 10.64 6.84 -20.18
CA SER A 126 10.86 5.91 -21.29
C SER A 126 9.76 4.83 -21.36
N PRO A 127 9.21 4.52 -22.55
CA PRO A 127 8.27 3.41 -22.76
C PRO A 127 8.76 2.04 -22.28
N LYS A 128 10.08 1.86 -22.20
CA LYS A 128 10.67 0.59 -21.73
C LYS A 128 10.32 0.30 -20.26
N TRP A 129 10.06 1.33 -19.45
CA TRP A 129 9.72 1.15 -18.04
C TRP A 129 8.28 0.63 -17.87
N ALA A 130 7.37 0.98 -18.78
CA ALA A 130 5.97 0.56 -18.74
C ALA A 130 5.73 -0.91 -19.15
N ILE A 131 6.76 -1.59 -19.71
CA ILE A 131 6.70 -3.02 -20.07
C ILE A 131 7.42 -3.92 -19.05
N ARG A 132 7.91 -3.36 -17.96
CA ARG A 132 8.57 -4.14 -16.91
C ARG A 132 7.56 -4.69 -15.91
N ASP A 133 7.69 -5.98 -15.63
CA ASP A 133 6.82 -6.73 -14.73
C ASP A 133 7.31 -6.77 -13.27
N THR A 134 8.59 -6.53 -13.03
CA THR A 134 9.18 -6.65 -11.68
C THR A 134 10.05 -5.45 -11.32
N TRP A 135 9.85 -4.93 -10.12
CA TRP A 135 10.61 -3.84 -9.52
C TRP A 135 11.03 -4.18 -8.09
N TYR A 136 12.19 -3.70 -7.66
CA TYR A 136 12.69 -3.79 -6.29
C TYR A 136 13.09 -2.41 -5.80
N ILE A 137 12.68 -2.07 -4.58
CA ILE A 137 13.01 -0.82 -3.91
C ILE A 137 13.66 -1.16 -2.56
N ASN A 138 14.84 -0.60 -2.32
CA ASN A 138 15.62 -0.75 -1.10
C ASN A 138 16.19 0.62 -0.70
N SER A 139 15.54 1.27 0.27
CA SER A 139 15.91 2.60 0.77
C SER A 139 17.26 2.67 1.49
N ILE A 140 17.84 1.53 1.87
CA ILE A 140 19.11 1.49 2.62
C ILE A 140 20.30 1.25 1.68
N GLY A 141 20.16 0.31 0.75
CA GLY A 141 21.26 -0.15 -0.11
C GLY A 141 21.01 -0.06 -1.61
N GLY A 142 19.87 0.49 -2.03
CA GLY A 142 19.54 0.72 -3.44
C GLY A 142 20.26 1.92 -4.03
N ASP A 143 20.13 2.08 -5.34
CA ASP A 143 20.63 3.23 -6.10
C ASP A 143 19.59 3.56 -7.20
N ASP A 144 19.21 4.83 -7.32
CA ASP A 144 18.23 5.29 -8.31
C ASP A 144 18.77 5.31 -9.74
N GLU A 145 20.07 5.10 -9.96
CA GLU A 145 20.63 4.75 -11.27
C GLU A 145 20.49 3.26 -11.60
N ASN A 146 20.19 2.38 -10.63
CA ASN A 146 20.01 0.95 -10.90
C ASN A 146 18.81 0.69 -11.80
N VAL A 147 18.78 -0.49 -12.42
CA VAL A 147 17.67 -0.90 -13.28
C VAL A 147 16.38 -1.16 -12.49
N GLY A 148 16.48 -1.64 -11.24
CA GLY A 148 15.36 -1.95 -10.36
C GLY A 148 14.79 -3.36 -10.51
N ASP A 149 15.40 -4.26 -11.28
CA ASP A 149 14.83 -5.55 -11.68
C ASP A 149 15.25 -6.74 -10.81
N THR A 150 16.20 -6.55 -9.88
CA THR A 150 16.61 -7.55 -8.89
C THR A 150 16.83 -6.90 -7.53
N ASN A 151 16.87 -7.68 -6.45
CA ASN A 151 17.21 -7.19 -5.11
C ASN A 151 18.59 -6.50 -5.08
N THR A 152 19.59 -7.03 -5.79
CA THR A 152 20.95 -6.45 -5.85
C THR A 152 21.07 -5.21 -6.74
N THR A 153 20.06 -4.97 -7.59
CA THR A 153 19.95 -3.79 -8.48
C THR A 153 18.70 -3.00 -8.14
N ALA A 154 18.28 -2.99 -6.87
CA ALA A 154 17.10 -2.28 -6.42
C ALA A 154 17.26 -0.76 -6.56
N LEU A 155 16.15 -0.07 -6.82
CA LEU A 155 16.08 1.39 -6.73
C LEU A 155 16.22 1.81 -5.27
N ALA A 156 16.78 2.99 -5.03
CA ALA A 156 16.84 3.55 -3.69
C ALA A 156 15.45 4.06 -3.26
N THR A 157 14.71 4.67 -4.18
CA THR A 157 13.47 5.38 -3.86
C THR A 157 12.25 4.89 -4.63
N PHE A 158 11.08 4.99 -3.98
CA PHE A 158 9.78 4.85 -4.61
C PHE A 158 9.48 6.01 -5.56
N SER A 159 9.99 7.21 -5.28
CA SER A 159 9.93 8.38 -6.15
C SER A 159 10.58 8.13 -7.51
N GLU A 160 11.72 7.45 -7.57
CA GLU A 160 12.33 7.09 -8.84
C GLU A 160 11.50 6.05 -9.60
N TYR A 161 10.95 5.05 -8.91
CA TYR A 161 9.98 4.13 -9.54
C TYR A 161 8.81 4.91 -10.15
N ASN A 162 8.19 5.81 -9.39
CA ASN A 162 7.07 6.62 -9.87
C ASN A 162 7.48 7.52 -11.05
N ARG A 163 8.68 8.11 -11.05
CA ARG A 163 9.20 8.92 -12.18
C ARG A 163 9.43 8.07 -13.43
N ARG A 164 9.92 6.84 -13.29
CA ARG A 164 10.14 5.91 -14.42
C ARG A 164 8.84 5.42 -15.03
N ILE A 165 7.82 5.17 -14.21
CA ILE A 165 6.49 4.83 -14.73
C ILE A 165 5.82 6.08 -15.32
N GLY A 166 5.86 7.21 -14.61
CA GLY A 166 5.22 8.47 -15.00
C GLY A 166 3.73 8.31 -15.23
N ALA A 167 3.18 9.08 -16.17
CA ALA A 167 1.77 8.99 -16.59
C ALA A 167 1.53 7.89 -17.66
N GLN A 168 2.46 6.95 -17.82
CA GLN A 168 2.36 5.91 -18.85
C GLN A 168 1.33 4.84 -18.52
N VAL A 169 0.81 4.18 -19.56
CA VAL A 169 -0.06 3.01 -19.41
C VAL A 169 0.80 1.77 -19.27
N VAL A 170 0.78 1.15 -18.08
CA VAL A 170 1.46 -0.11 -17.79
C VAL A 170 0.53 -1.26 -18.18
N ARG A 171 0.94 -2.02 -19.21
CA ARG A 171 0.12 -3.08 -19.84
C ARG A 171 0.47 -4.50 -19.37
N VAL A 172 1.46 -4.60 -18.50
CA VAL A 172 1.90 -5.86 -17.89
C VAL A 172 1.48 -5.90 -16.43
N LEU A 173 1.37 -7.10 -15.87
CA LEU A 173 1.21 -7.28 -14.43
C LEU A 173 2.53 -6.85 -13.75
N SER A 174 2.56 -5.65 -13.17
CA SER A 174 3.74 -5.13 -12.47
C SER A 174 3.71 -5.57 -11.00
N THR A 175 4.85 -6.00 -10.47
CA THR A 175 5.08 -6.30 -9.05
C THR A 175 6.25 -5.48 -8.53
N VAL A 176 6.00 -4.66 -7.53
CA VAL A 176 7.00 -3.83 -6.84
C VAL A 176 7.27 -4.44 -5.48
N TYR A 177 8.49 -4.94 -5.27
CA TYR A 177 8.96 -5.45 -3.99
C TYR A 177 9.56 -4.32 -3.16
N ILE A 178 9.00 -4.08 -1.97
CA ILE A 178 9.51 -3.14 -0.99
C ILE A 178 10.33 -3.94 0.02
N LEU A 179 11.64 -3.71 0.05
CA LEU A 179 12.58 -4.51 0.85
C LEU A 179 12.77 -3.95 2.26
N ASN A 180 12.61 -2.63 2.41
CA ASN A 180 12.89 -1.87 3.61
C ASN A 180 11.89 -0.69 3.71
N ASP A 181 11.85 -0.01 4.85
CA ASP A 181 10.97 1.14 5.06
C ASP A 181 11.24 2.28 4.06
N ILE A 182 10.18 2.83 3.48
CA ILE A 182 10.17 4.00 2.60
C ILE A 182 9.92 5.26 3.44
N ASN A 183 10.97 6.05 3.62
CA ASN A 183 10.97 7.34 4.32
C ASN A 183 10.95 8.51 3.32
N GLU A 184 10.03 8.45 2.37
CA GLU A 184 9.84 9.51 1.38
C GLU A 184 8.52 10.22 1.65
N THR A 185 8.59 11.55 1.73
CA THR A 185 7.41 12.38 1.87
C THR A 185 6.56 12.34 0.61
N ASP A 186 5.25 12.15 0.80
CA ASP A 186 4.24 12.16 -0.25
C ASP A 186 4.51 11.14 -1.37
N SER A 187 4.82 9.90 -0.97
CA SER A 187 5.02 8.78 -1.88
C SER A 187 3.77 8.56 -2.73
N MET A 188 3.91 8.59 -4.05
CA MET A 188 2.76 8.65 -4.94
C MET A 188 2.86 7.64 -6.09
N LEU A 189 1.71 7.09 -6.52
CA LEU A 189 1.60 6.22 -7.69
C LEU A 189 0.78 6.91 -8.80
N GLN A 190 1.46 7.47 -9.81
CA GLN A 190 0.84 8.20 -10.94
C GLN A 190 0.55 7.35 -12.17
N GLY A 191 1.17 6.17 -12.29
CA GLY A 191 0.99 5.29 -13.44
C GLY A 191 -0.48 4.95 -13.69
N SER A 192 -0.81 4.51 -14.91
CA SER A 192 -2.12 3.94 -15.24
C SER A 192 -1.96 2.45 -15.52
N PHE A 193 -2.39 1.60 -14.58
CA PHE A 193 -2.26 0.16 -14.72
C PHE A 193 -3.54 -0.43 -15.36
N SER A 194 -3.42 -0.91 -16.61
CA SER A 194 -4.55 -1.56 -17.29
C SER A 194 -4.87 -2.94 -16.72
N SER A 195 -3.92 -3.52 -16.00
CA SER A 195 -4.04 -4.75 -15.21
C SER A 195 -3.85 -4.44 -13.73
N TYR A 196 -3.98 -5.44 -12.85
CA TYR A 196 -3.58 -5.26 -11.45
C TYR A 196 -2.08 -4.96 -11.36
N SER A 197 -1.71 -4.14 -10.39
CA SER A 197 -0.32 -3.91 -9.98
C SER A 197 -0.15 -4.35 -8.53
N TYR A 198 0.90 -5.09 -8.24
CA TYR A 198 1.24 -5.53 -6.89
C TYR A 198 2.28 -4.58 -6.30
N ILE A 199 2.05 -4.10 -5.08
CA ILE A 199 3.11 -3.56 -4.21
C ILE A 199 3.19 -4.49 -3.01
N ARG A 200 4.32 -5.17 -2.86
CA ARG A 200 4.52 -6.25 -1.92
C ARG A 200 5.69 -5.94 -1.00
N GLY A 201 5.44 -5.85 0.29
CA GLY A 201 6.51 -5.83 1.28
C GLY A 201 7.19 -7.19 1.38
N VAL A 202 8.48 -7.19 1.68
CA VAL A 202 9.25 -8.38 2.06
C VAL A 202 9.39 -8.39 3.58
N PRO A 203 8.60 -9.21 4.31
CA PRO A 203 8.62 -9.18 5.78
C PRO A 203 9.95 -9.67 6.35
N ALA A 204 10.42 -8.99 7.40
CA ALA A 204 11.58 -9.43 8.17
C ALA A 204 11.11 -10.18 9.42
N THR A 205 11.67 -11.37 9.67
CA THR A 205 11.36 -12.14 10.90
C THR A 205 12.09 -11.53 12.08
N ILE A 206 11.36 -11.20 13.14
CA ILE A 206 11.91 -10.59 14.36
C ILE A 206 11.81 -11.50 15.58
N ALA A 207 10.92 -12.49 15.58
CA ALA A 207 10.83 -13.50 16.64
C ALA A 207 10.28 -14.82 16.08
N THR A 208 10.54 -15.91 16.79
CA THR A 208 10.02 -17.24 16.51
C THR A 208 9.66 -17.91 17.84
N GLY A 209 8.64 -18.75 17.84
CA GLY A 209 8.21 -19.45 19.04
C GLY A 209 7.25 -20.60 18.76
N THR A 210 6.59 -21.05 19.82
CA THR A 210 5.61 -22.14 19.75
C THR A 210 4.42 -21.81 20.63
N ILE A 211 3.21 -21.98 20.08
CA ILE A 211 1.98 -21.74 20.83
C ILE A 211 1.83 -22.83 21.90
N THR A 212 1.94 -22.47 23.17
CA THR A 212 1.82 -23.41 24.31
C THR A 212 0.40 -23.52 24.87
N ALA A 213 -0.42 -22.50 24.65
CA ALA A 213 -1.86 -22.51 24.90
C ALA A 213 -2.57 -21.60 23.91
N ILE A 214 -3.82 -21.93 23.57
CA ILE A 214 -4.65 -21.14 22.66
C ILE A 214 -6.12 -21.23 23.03
N THR A 215 -6.77 -20.08 23.05
CA THR A 215 -8.23 -19.93 23.02
C THR A 215 -8.60 -19.39 21.65
N GLN A 216 -9.39 -20.14 20.90
CA GLN A 216 -9.85 -19.71 19.58
C GLN A 216 -10.96 -18.67 19.70
N TRP A 217 -11.18 -17.93 18.62
CA TRP A 217 -12.36 -17.11 18.48
C TRP A 217 -13.61 -18.00 18.36
N GLU A 218 -14.65 -17.66 19.12
CA GLU A 218 -15.97 -18.26 18.98
C GLU A 218 -16.96 -17.20 18.48
N HIS A 219 -17.15 -17.18 17.16
CA HIS A 219 -17.98 -16.15 16.50
C HIS A 219 -19.49 -16.46 16.49
N ASP A 220 -19.90 -17.66 16.89
CA ASP A 220 -21.30 -18.10 16.95
C ASP A 220 -21.52 -19.00 18.18
N PRO A 221 -21.51 -18.45 19.40
CA PRO A 221 -21.71 -19.25 20.58
C PRO A 221 -23.18 -19.63 20.69
N SER A 222 -23.46 -20.87 20.29
CA SER A 222 -24.74 -21.51 20.54
C SER A 222 -25.10 -21.58 22.03
N ASP A 223 -24.12 -21.35 22.92
CA ASP A 223 -24.26 -21.34 24.38
C ASP A 223 -24.33 -19.94 25.01
N GLY A 224 -24.24 -18.87 24.20
CA GLY A 224 -24.34 -17.48 24.65
C GLY A 224 -23.04 -16.83 25.15
N TYR A 225 -21.87 -17.48 25.00
CA TYR A 225 -20.58 -16.91 25.41
C TYR A 225 -19.60 -16.75 24.24
N VAL A 226 -19.24 -15.52 23.90
CA VAL A 226 -18.19 -15.27 22.90
C VAL A 226 -16.82 -15.30 23.58
N SER A 227 -15.89 -16.13 23.08
CA SER A 227 -14.48 -16.09 23.48
C SER A 227 -13.68 -15.15 22.58
N ASN A 228 -12.73 -14.42 23.18
CA ASN A 228 -11.71 -13.69 22.44
C ASN A 228 -10.54 -14.62 22.09
N GLY A 229 -9.91 -14.36 20.94
CA GLY A 229 -8.71 -15.07 20.52
C GLY A 229 -7.52 -14.72 21.42
N VAL A 230 -6.92 -15.72 22.05
CA VAL A 230 -5.78 -15.57 22.95
C VAL A 230 -4.76 -16.66 22.67
N ILE A 231 -3.47 -16.32 22.70
CA ILE A 231 -2.38 -17.29 22.67
C ILE A 231 -1.40 -17.05 23.81
N THR A 232 -0.73 -18.12 24.24
CA THR A 232 0.38 -18.09 25.20
C THR A 232 1.60 -18.77 24.60
N ASP A 233 2.77 -18.16 24.69
CA ASP A 233 4.06 -18.84 24.52
C ASP A 233 4.82 -18.78 25.86
N SER A 234 4.76 -19.87 26.64
CA SER A 234 5.42 -19.93 27.94
C SER A 234 6.95 -19.84 27.86
N ASN A 235 7.53 -20.07 26.67
CA ASN A 235 8.97 -20.03 26.41
C ASN A 235 9.45 -18.66 25.93
N LEU A 236 8.55 -17.72 25.64
CA LEU A 236 8.90 -16.35 25.26
C LEU A 236 9.77 -15.69 26.35
N SER A 237 10.75 -14.86 25.98
CA SER A 237 11.70 -14.28 26.93
C SER A 237 11.10 -13.25 27.89
N GLY A 238 9.89 -12.77 27.61
CA GLY A 238 9.11 -11.81 28.39
C GLY A 238 7.69 -11.71 27.84
N ASP A 239 6.94 -10.70 28.26
CA ASP A 239 5.62 -10.39 27.70
C ASP A 239 5.73 -9.91 26.26
N TRP A 240 4.65 -9.97 25.49
CA TRP A 240 4.69 -9.67 24.06
C TRP A 240 5.04 -8.21 23.78
N SER A 241 4.73 -7.30 24.70
CA SER A 241 5.18 -5.89 24.66
C SER A 241 6.69 -5.67 24.77
N VAL A 242 7.49 -6.67 25.18
CA VAL A 242 8.95 -6.53 25.39
C VAL A 242 9.78 -7.71 24.89
N ALA A 243 9.16 -8.72 24.28
CA ALA A 243 9.84 -9.95 23.87
C ALA A 243 10.59 -9.86 22.52
N GLY A 244 10.52 -8.73 21.82
CA GLY A 244 11.21 -8.53 20.56
C GLY A 244 12.72 -8.27 20.71
N PRO A 245 13.48 -8.29 19.59
CA PRO A 245 14.91 -8.02 19.60
C PRO A 245 15.23 -6.70 20.30
N GLY A 246 16.16 -6.74 21.24
CA GLY A 246 16.55 -5.55 22.02
C GLY A 246 15.48 -5.05 23.00
N GLY A 247 14.48 -5.87 23.36
CA GLY A 247 13.40 -5.48 24.26
C GLY A 247 12.28 -4.71 23.57
N THR A 248 12.17 -4.83 22.25
CA THR A 248 11.13 -4.15 21.45
C THR A 248 9.78 -4.88 21.55
N SER A 249 8.70 -4.16 21.26
CA SER A 249 7.36 -4.73 21.28
C SER A 249 7.08 -5.62 20.06
N LEU A 250 6.48 -6.78 20.31
CA LEU A 250 5.88 -7.65 19.29
C LEU A 250 4.39 -7.32 19.06
N LEU A 251 3.79 -6.44 19.86
CA LEU A 251 2.42 -6.00 19.64
C LEU A 251 2.31 -5.22 18.32
N GLU A 252 1.14 -5.29 17.72
CA GLU A 252 0.78 -4.71 16.42
C GLU A 252 1.68 -5.23 15.30
N LYS A 253 2.20 -6.46 15.45
CA LYS A 253 2.95 -7.18 14.42
C LYS A 253 2.16 -8.39 13.91
N LYS A 254 2.49 -8.78 12.68
CA LYS A 254 1.93 -9.96 12.04
C LYS A 254 2.62 -11.21 12.59
N ILE A 255 1.83 -12.16 13.11
CA ILE A 255 2.27 -13.49 13.50
C ILE A 255 1.82 -14.50 12.45
N VAL A 256 2.72 -15.40 12.04
CA VAL A 256 2.49 -16.37 10.96
C VAL A 256 2.84 -17.77 11.44
N ILE A 257 1.94 -18.72 11.26
CA ILE A 257 2.19 -20.14 11.54
C ILE A 257 3.11 -20.71 10.45
N ILE A 258 4.14 -21.45 10.85
CA ILE A 258 5.18 -21.94 9.91
C ILE A 258 5.18 -23.46 9.72
N ASP A 259 4.25 -24.18 10.37
CA ASP A 259 4.15 -25.64 10.30
C ASP A 259 2.70 -26.15 10.36
N GLY A 260 2.56 -27.47 10.21
CA GLY A 260 1.28 -28.17 10.29
C GLY A 260 0.28 -27.81 9.18
N ALA A 261 -0.99 -28.13 9.41
CA ALA A 261 -2.08 -27.87 8.46
C ALA A 261 -2.45 -26.37 8.37
N ALA A 262 -2.07 -25.58 9.38
CA ALA A 262 -2.29 -24.14 9.44
C ALA A 262 -1.09 -23.33 8.92
N ALA A 263 -0.05 -23.97 8.35
CA ALA A 263 1.12 -23.27 7.82
C ALA A 263 0.72 -22.17 6.82
N GLY A 264 1.25 -20.96 7.02
CA GLY A 264 0.91 -19.77 6.25
C GLY A 264 -0.29 -18.99 6.79
N ALA A 265 -1.11 -19.56 7.69
CA ALA A 265 -2.14 -18.79 8.38
C ALA A 265 -1.50 -17.71 9.26
N TYR A 266 -2.16 -16.56 9.37
CA TYR A 266 -1.65 -15.42 10.11
C TYR A 266 -2.73 -14.68 10.88
N ALA A 267 -2.28 -13.98 11.91
CA ALA A 267 -3.06 -13.06 12.72
C ALA A 267 -2.18 -11.84 13.09
N TYR A 268 -2.76 -10.90 13.84
CA TYR A 268 -2.05 -9.79 14.44
C TYR A 268 -2.06 -9.90 15.96
N LEU A 269 -0.91 -9.60 16.57
CA LEU A 269 -0.75 -9.49 18.02
C LEU A 269 -1.33 -8.14 18.45
N ILE A 270 -2.40 -8.11 19.23
CA ILE A 270 -3.16 -6.88 19.49
C ILE A 270 -2.69 -6.20 20.78
N GLU A 271 -2.79 -6.91 21.90
CA GLU A 271 -2.48 -6.38 23.24
C GLU A 271 -2.22 -7.52 24.23
N ASP A 272 -1.33 -7.29 25.20
CA ASP A 272 -1.12 -8.22 26.31
C ASP A 272 -2.41 -8.36 27.14
N THR A 273 -2.68 -9.55 27.69
CA THR A 273 -3.88 -9.78 28.52
C THR A 273 -3.70 -9.33 29.97
N GLY A 274 -2.46 -8.99 30.37
CA GLY A 274 -2.04 -8.83 31.75
C GLY A 274 -1.60 -10.13 32.43
N THR A 275 -1.88 -11.29 31.84
CA THR A 275 -1.26 -12.56 32.20
C THR A 275 0.10 -12.68 31.51
N PRO A 276 1.17 -13.12 32.21
CA PRO A 276 2.49 -13.20 31.61
C PRO A 276 2.53 -14.04 30.32
N LYS A 277 3.14 -13.48 29.27
CA LYS A 277 3.35 -14.11 27.96
C LYS A 277 2.09 -14.53 27.23
N GLU A 278 0.95 -13.94 27.59
CA GLU A 278 -0.34 -14.16 26.98
C GLU A 278 -0.79 -12.90 26.24
N VAL A 279 -1.32 -13.05 25.04
CA VAL A 279 -1.67 -11.93 24.16
C VAL A 279 -2.99 -12.18 23.44
N HIS A 280 -3.77 -11.11 23.28
CA HIS A 280 -4.93 -11.10 22.39
C HIS A 280 -4.49 -11.08 20.93
N VAL A 281 -5.15 -11.89 20.11
CA VAL A 281 -4.87 -11.98 18.67
C VAL A 281 -6.10 -11.70 17.83
N SER A 282 -5.91 -11.12 16.65
CA SER A 282 -6.96 -11.08 15.63
C SER A 282 -7.37 -12.51 15.21
N PRO A 283 -8.49 -12.68 14.49
CA PRO A 283 -8.81 -13.95 13.85
C PRO A 283 -7.65 -14.43 12.97
N TRP A 284 -7.45 -15.75 12.96
CA TRP A 284 -6.42 -16.41 12.16
C TRP A 284 -6.95 -16.69 10.78
N VAL A 285 -6.26 -16.24 9.73
CA VAL A 285 -6.74 -16.37 8.35
C VAL A 285 -5.68 -17.03 7.49
N SER A 286 -6.08 -17.97 6.64
CA SER A 286 -5.18 -18.60 5.65
C SER A 286 -4.66 -17.58 4.64
N ASP A 287 -3.37 -17.63 4.32
CA ASP A 287 -2.81 -16.89 3.18
C ASP A 287 -3.44 -17.37 1.86
N GLY A 288 -3.93 -16.44 1.04
CA GLY A 288 -4.59 -16.68 -0.25
C GLY A 288 -6.03 -17.24 -0.21
N GLY A 289 -6.42 -17.96 0.85
CA GLY A 289 -7.77 -18.54 0.99
C GLY A 289 -8.79 -17.63 1.69
N TYR A 290 -8.29 -16.71 2.54
CA TYR A 290 -9.09 -15.76 3.32
C TYR A 290 -10.23 -16.37 4.16
N SER A 291 -10.14 -17.66 4.44
CA SER A 291 -10.97 -18.36 5.42
C SER A 291 -10.27 -18.38 6.77
N GLU A 292 -11.06 -18.37 7.84
CA GLU A 292 -10.54 -18.56 9.18
C GLU A 292 -9.89 -19.96 9.32
N VAL A 293 -8.73 -20.03 9.98
CA VAL A 293 -7.98 -21.26 10.21
C VAL A 293 -7.50 -21.28 11.65
N ASN A 294 -7.85 -22.32 12.40
CA ASN A 294 -7.49 -22.43 13.81
C ASN A 294 -6.13 -23.14 13.96
N PRO A 295 -5.07 -22.45 14.44
CA PRO A 295 -3.83 -23.13 14.82
C PRO A 295 -4.06 -24.04 16.04
N LEU A 296 -3.11 -24.94 16.28
CA LEU A 296 -3.17 -25.86 17.41
C LEU A 296 -2.14 -25.44 18.48
N VAL A 297 -2.31 -25.99 19.68
CA VAL A 297 -1.19 -26.06 20.63
C VAL A 297 -0.04 -26.79 19.94
N ASP A 298 1.18 -26.36 20.24
CA ASP A 298 2.45 -26.76 19.65
C ASP A 298 2.69 -26.30 18.20
N SER A 299 1.79 -25.51 17.60
CA SER A 299 2.08 -24.86 16.31
C SER A 299 3.26 -23.89 16.43
N ALA A 300 4.26 -24.06 15.57
CA ALA A 300 5.39 -23.15 15.48
C ALA A 300 4.99 -21.87 14.73
N TYR A 301 5.53 -20.73 15.17
CA TYR A 301 5.25 -19.44 14.56
C TYR A 301 6.49 -18.60 14.33
N LYS A 302 6.34 -17.59 13.48
CA LYS A 302 7.24 -16.44 13.37
C LYS A 302 6.46 -15.14 13.50
N VAL A 303 7.05 -14.14 14.12
CA VAL A 303 6.55 -12.75 14.12
C VAL A 303 7.38 -11.95 13.14
N VAL A 304 6.71 -11.18 12.30
CA VAL A 304 7.36 -10.41 11.23
C VAL A 304 7.06 -8.91 11.34
N THR A 305 8.03 -8.09 10.97
CA THR A 305 7.83 -6.68 10.66
C THR A 305 7.59 -6.53 9.16
N LEU A 306 6.61 -5.69 8.82
CA LEU A 306 6.30 -5.34 7.44
C LEU A 306 7.07 -4.06 7.07
N PRO A 307 7.62 -3.95 5.84
CA PRO A 307 8.15 -2.70 5.34
C PRO A 307 7.10 -1.59 5.39
N ARG A 308 7.52 -0.42 5.87
CA ARG A 308 6.63 0.72 6.14
C ARG A 308 6.73 1.79 5.07
N PHE A 309 5.61 2.38 4.68
CA PHE A 309 5.59 3.76 4.20
C PHE A 309 5.37 4.63 5.44
N THR A 310 6.35 5.48 5.78
CA THR A 310 6.36 6.24 7.06
C THR A 310 5.77 7.65 6.94
N ASP A 311 5.24 7.98 5.78
CA ASP A 311 4.61 9.26 5.45
C ASP A 311 3.40 8.97 4.54
N HIS A 312 2.77 10.02 4.03
CA HIS A 312 1.61 9.96 3.13
C HIS A 312 1.88 9.11 1.87
N PHE A 313 1.10 8.05 1.68
CA PHE A 313 1.06 7.29 0.44
C PHE A 313 -0.21 7.58 -0.37
N LYS A 314 -0.06 8.14 -1.58
CA LYS A 314 -1.17 8.55 -2.43
C LYS A 314 -1.32 7.70 -3.69
N VAL A 315 -2.53 7.21 -3.94
CA VAL A 315 -2.87 6.45 -5.15
C VAL A 315 -3.92 7.18 -5.99
N PHE A 316 -3.55 7.55 -7.21
CA PHE A 316 -4.43 8.29 -8.12
C PHE A 316 -5.54 7.41 -8.72
N PRO A 317 -6.67 8.02 -9.13
CA PRO A 317 -7.76 7.32 -9.80
C PRO A 317 -7.33 6.55 -11.04
N GLY A 318 -8.08 5.47 -11.34
CA GLY A 318 -7.87 4.68 -12.55
C GLY A 318 -6.89 3.51 -12.39
N ASN A 319 -6.37 3.32 -11.18
CA ASN A 319 -5.48 2.22 -10.85
C ASN A 319 -6.23 1.02 -10.25
N ASN A 320 -5.69 -0.18 -10.52
CA ASN A 320 -6.07 -1.43 -9.88
C ASN A 320 -4.86 -1.93 -9.09
N LEU A 321 -4.92 -1.83 -7.76
CA LEU A 321 -3.77 -2.05 -6.89
C LEU A 321 -4.01 -3.24 -5.96
N ILE A 322 -2.96 -4.03 -5.74
CA ILE A 322 -2.92 -5.08 -4.73
C ILE A 322 -1.74 -4.78 -3.81
N LEU A 323 -2.05 -4.37 -2.58
CA LEU A 323 -1.09 -4.14 -1.52
C LEU A 323 -0.95 -5.44 -0.72
N VAL A 324 0.28 -5.90 -0.48
CA VAL A 324 0.55 -7.16 0.22
C VAL A 324 1.65 -6.95 1.24
N ASP A 325 1.40 -7.32 2.50
CA ASP A 325 2.43 -7.35 3.55
C ASP A 325 3.17 -6.01 3.73
N LEU A 326 2.41 -4.90 3.70
CA LEU A 326 2.91 -3.54 3.92
C LEU A 326 2.33 -2.95 5.19
N GLN A 327 3.07 -2.02 5.78
CA GLN A 327 2.54 -1.12 6.80
C GLN A 327 2.50 0.31 6.27
N PHE A 328 1.42 1.03 6.53
CA PHE A 328 1.27 2.45 6.22
C PHE A 328 1.16 3.21 7.53
N GLU A 329 1.99 4.22 7.70
CA GLU A 329 2.07 5.04 8.90
C GLU A 329 2.36 6.47 8.46
N SER A 330 1.75 7.46 9.09
CA SER A 330 2.10 8.86 8.86
C SER A 330 2.51 9.48 10.18
N VAL A 331 3.70 10.07 10.19
CA VAL A 331 4.20 10.88 11.31
C VAL A 331 3.64 12.30 11.29
N ASP A 332 3.05 12.72 10.17
CA ASP A 332 2.43 14.04 10.03
C ASP A 332 0.94 13.94 10.40
N PRO A 333 0.48 14.63 11.46
CA PRO A 333 -0.92 14.58 11.91
C PRO A 333 -1.92 15.11 10.86
N TYR A 334 -1.46 15.84 9.84
CA TYR A 334 -2.31 16.44 8.81
C TYR A 334 -2.49 15.57 7.56
N TYR A 335 -1.67 14.53 7.36
CA TYR A 335 -1.70 13.72 6.14
C TYR A 335 -1.95 12.24 6.41
N PRO A 336 -2.99 11.63 5.81
CA PRO A 336 -3.34 10.25 6.10
C PRO A 336 -2.20 9.30 5.73
N PRO A 337 -2.02 8.17 6.43
CA PRO A 337 -1.01 7.17 6.07
C PRO A 337 -1.25 6.58 4.66
N LEU A 338 -2.50 6.59 4.21
CA LEU A 338 -2.91 6.18 2.88
C LEU A 338 -4.08 7.04 2.39
N GLU A 339 -3.96 7.64 1.21
CA GLU A 339 -5.07 8.24 0.47
C GLU A 339 -5.21 7.53 -0.88
N THR A 340 -6.36 6.89 -1.12
CA THR A 340 -6.58 6.18 -2.39
C THR A 340 -7.94 6.46 -3.00
N GLN A 341 -7.92 6.65 -4.31
CA GLN A 341 -9.11 6.75 -5.19
C GLN A 341 -9.10 5.64 -6.26
N ALA A 342 -8.34 4.57 -6.01
CA ALA A 342 -8.16 3.42 -6.88
C ALA A 342 -9.05 2.24 -6.47
N VAL A 343 -9.23 1.28 -7.37
CA VAL A 343 -9.71 -0.05 -6.97
C VAL A 343 -8.54 -0.75 -6.29
N MET A 344 -8.73 -1.20 -5.05
CA MET A 344 -7.62 -1.68 -4.25
C MET A 344 -7.99 -2.97 -3.50
N SER A 345 -7.05 -3.89 -3.42
CA SER A 345 -7.05 -4.99 -2.45
C SER A 345 -5.86 -4.84 -1.52
N ALA A 346 -6.07 -4.88 -0.20
CA ALA A 346 -5.01 -4.93 0.80
C ALA A 346 -5.03 -6.31 1.47
N LEU A 347 -3.90 -7.00 1.46
CA LEU A 347 -3.75 -8.38 1.90
C LEU A 347 -2.71 -8.42 3.02
N GLY A 348 -3.16 -8.66 4.25
CA GLY A 348 -2.24 -8.74 5.39
C GLY A 348 -1.52 -7.43 5.70
N CYS A 349 -2.09 -6.28 5.36
CA CYS A 349 -1.50 -4.96 5.61
C CYS A 349 -1.81 -4.42 7.01
N ILE A 350 -0.97 -3.51 7.48
CA ILE A 350 -1.19 -2.72 8.71
C ILE A 350 -1.39 -1.26 8.31
N PHE A 351 -2.43 -0.63 8.85
CA PHE A 351 -2.67 0.81 8.74
C PHE A 351 -2.55 1.41 10.13
N ALA A 352 -1.42 2.09 10.34
CA ALA A 352 -1.07 2.73 11.58
C ALA A 352 -1.18 4.26 11.47
N GLY A 353 -1.42 4.91 12.60
CA GLY A 353 -1.38 6.35 12.74
C GLY A 353 -1.40 6.72 14.23
N ASP A 354 -1.54 8.01 14.52
CA ASP A 354 -1.83 8.46 15.89
C ASP A 354 -3.37 8.51 16.10
N PRO A 355 -3.93 7.79 17.09
CA PRO A 355 -5.36 7.85 17.38
C PRO A 355 -5.84 9.25 17.80
N ALA A 356 -4.96 10.11 18.31
CA ALA A 356 -5.26 11.49 18.70
C ALA A 356 -5.44 12.41 17.49
N ASP A 357 -4.73 12.16 16.40
CA ASP A 357 -4.59 13.13 15.31
C ASP A 357 -5.68 13.03 14.23
N ALA A 358 -6.67 12.14 14.40
CA ALA A 358 -7.75 11.89 13.43
C ALA A 358 -7.24 11.61 12.00
N ASN A 359 -6.00 11.16 11.89
CA ASN A 359 -5.29 11.03 10.64
C ASN A 359 -5.43 9.62 10.08
N LEU A 360 -6.65 9.30 9.67
CA LEU A 360 -7.05 7.95 9.30
C LEU A 360 -6.72 7.68 7.83
N PRO A 361 -6.41 6.43 7.44
CA PRO A 361 -6.39 6.06 6.03
C PRO A 361 -7.74 6.40 5.37
N ILE A 362 -7.68 7.02 4.20
CA ILE A 362 -8.83 7.55 3.46
C ILE A 362 -9.06 6.74 2.18
N PHE A 363 -10.27 6.17 2.07
CA PHE A 363 -10.75 5.44 0.89
C PHE A 363 -11.87 6.23 0.19
N GLY A 364 -11.56 6.81 -0.97
CA GLY A 364 -12.41 7.82 -1.63
C GLY A 364 -12.94 7.47 -3.03
N LEU A 365 -14.12 8.04 -3.34
CA LEU A 365 -14.75 8.25 -4.66
C LEU A 365 -14.87 7.04 -5.61
N GLY A 366 -16.00 6.34 -5.52
CA GLY A 366 -16.60 5.56 -6.60
C GLY A 366 -15.91 4.25 -6.94
N ARG A 367 -15.04 3.75 -6.05
CA ARG A 367 -14.24 2.53 -6.24
C ARG A 367 -14.61 1.43 -5.26
N SER A 368 -13.97 0.27 -5.45
CA SER A 368 -14.08 -0.89 -4.59
C SER A 368 -12.76 -1.14 -3.87
N VAL A 369 -12.83 -1.26 -2.55
CA VAL A 369 -11.71 -1.57 -1.68
C VAL A 369 -11.98 -2.90 -0.99
N PHE A 370 -11.01 -3.79 -0.99
CA PHE A 370 -11.09 -5.10 -0.36
C PHE A 370 -9.96 -5.22 0.67
N CYS A 371 -10.31 -5.44 1.92
CA CYS A 371 -9.34 -5.66 2.99
C CYS A 371 -9.41 -7.12 3.43
N TYR A 372 -8.31 -7.84 3.24
CA TYR A 372 -8.18 -9.24 3.53
C TYR A 372 -7.28 -9.42 4.74
N ASN A 373 -7.92 -9.63 5.90
CA ASN A 373 -7.29 -9.73 7.21
C ASN A 373 -6.22 -8.64 7.42
N CYS A 374 -6.65 -7.37 7.44
CA CYS A 374 -5.77 -6.23 7.73
C CYS A 374 -5.94 -5.77 9.18
N LEU A 375 -4.93 -5.09 9.72
CA LEU A 375 -4.98 -4.40 11.01
C LEU A 375 -5.08 -2.89 10.81
N PHE A 376 -6.01 -2.22 11.49
CA PHE A 376 -6.11 -0.76 11.56
C PHE A 376 -5.93 -0.31 13.00
N THR A 377 -4.86 0.42 13.34
CA THR A 377 -4.61 0.80 14.75
C THR A 377 -5.23 2.15 15.14
N THR A 378 -5.73 2.90 14.16
CA THR A 378 -6.40 4.19 14.35
C THR A 378 -7.78 4.27 13.72
N GLY A 379 -8.22 3.23 13.02
CA GLY A 379 -9.47 3.20 12.29
C GLY A 379 -9.31 3.60 10.82
N VAL A 380 -10.42 3.99 10.20
CA VAL A 380 -10.48 4.26 8.75
C VAL A 380 -11.59 5.24 8.40
N ASP A 381 -11.37 6.02 7.34
CA ASP A 381 -12.38 6.87 6.71
C ASP A 381 -12.75 6.39 5.30
N VAL A 382 -14.05 6.33 5.03
CA VAL A 382 -14.64 5.82 3.79
C VAL A 382 -15.64 6.84 3.23
N TYR A 383 -15.33 7.34 2.04
CA TYR A 383 -16.13 8.38 1.36
C TYR A 383 -16.54 7.91 -0.03
N SER A 384 -17.85 7.84 -0.26
CA SER A 384 -18.46 7.48 -1.54
C SER A 384 -17.88 6.21 -2.17
N THR A 385 -17.54 5.21 -1.34
CA THR A 385 -16.78 4.01 -1.75
C THR A 385 -17.49 2.73 -1.33
N SER A 386 -17.28 1.64 -2.08
CA SER A 386 -17.64 0.29 -1.63
C SER A 386 -16.42 -0.36 -0.98
N MET A 387 -16.50 -0.69 0.31
CA MET A 387 -15.44 -1.34 1.05
C MET A 387 -15.90 -2.71 1.54
N SER A 388 -15.08 -3.75 1.39
CA SER A 388 -15.35 -5.10 1.87
C SER A 388 -14.25 -5.59 2.79
N PHE A 389 -14.61 -6.16 3.93
CA PHE A 389 -13.70 -6.82 4.87
C PHE A 389 -13.88 -8.34 4.80
N TYR A 390 -12.78 -9.04 4.52
CA TYR A 390 -12.66 -10.51 4.60
C TYR A 390 -11.81 -10.85 5.82
N GLY A 391 -12.34 -10.44 6.98
CA GLY A 391 -11.65 -10.51 8.25
C GLY A 391 -10.72 -9.32 8.52
N GLY A 392 -10.24 -9.24 9.76
CA GLY A 392 -9.27 -8.24 10.20
C GLY A 392 -9.54 -7.77 11.63
N ALA A 393 -8.75 -6.78 12.04
CA ALA A 393 -8.90 -6.14 13.33
C ALA A 393 -8.79 -4.62 13.23
N LEU A 394 -9.55 -3.92 14.06
CA LEU A 394 -9.42 -2.49 14.30
C LEU A 394 -9.11 -2.29 15.78
N LYS A 395 -8.05 -1.54 16.11
CA LYS A 395 -7.64 -1.25 17.49
C LYS A 395 -7.85 0.23 17.79
N ASN A 396 -8.21 0.55 19.04
CA ASN A 396 -8.42 1.90 19.60
C ASN A 396 -9.60 2.71 19.00
N ARG A 397 -9.80 2.67 17.69
CA ARG A 397 -10.86 3.36 16.97
C ARG A 397 -11.29 2.54 15.76
N ALA A 398 -12.60 2.46 15.52
CA ALA A 398 -13.15 1.69 14.41
C ALA A 398 -13.21 2.54 13.12
N PHE A 399 -14.18 3.43 12.99
CA PHE A 399 -14.34 4.26 11.79
C PHE A 399 -14.47 5.73 12.18
N GLY A 400 -13.72 6.62 11.55
CA GLY A 400 -13.92 8.06 11.74
C GLY A 400 -15.11 8.57 10.94
N HIS A 401 -15.27 8.06 9.72
CA HIS A 401 -16.26 8.51 8.76
C HIS A 401 -16.66 7.38 7.80
N ILE A 402 -17.96 7.09 7.71
CA ILE A 402 -18.54 6.30 6.61
C ILE A 402 -19.65 7.15 6.01
N SER A 403 -19.47 7.65 4.79
CA SER A 403 -20.44 8.55 4.16
C SER A 403 -20.66 8.23 2.70
N SER A 404 -21.93 8.21 2.28
CA SER A 404 -22.36 7.80 0.94
C SER A 404 -21.73 6.48 0.47
N SER A 405 -21.41 5.59 1.41
CA SER A 405 -20.56 4.42 1.17
C SER A 405 -21.30 3.12 1.41
N THR A 406 -20.81 2.04 0.82
CA THR A 406 -21.26 0.68 1.11
C THR A 406 -20.15 -0.08 1.83
N LEU A 407 -20.45 -0.62 3.00
CA LEU A 407 -19.53 -1.46 3.77
C LEU A 407 -20.05 -2.89 3.78
N GLN A 408 -19.24 -3.86 3.37
CA GLN A 408 -19.58 -5.27 3.40
C GLN A 408 -18.63 -6.02 4.34
N ILE A 409 -19.18 -6.79 5.26
CA ILE A 409 -18.42 -7.66 6.16
C ILE A 409 -18.67 -9.09 5.71
N GLN A 410 -17.62 -9.75 5.22
CA GLN A 410 -17.67 -11.09 4.63
C GLN A 410 -16.91 -12.13 5.46
N GLY A 411 -16.10 -11.68 6.43
CA GLY A 411 -15.42 -12.54 7.40
C GLY A 411 -15.43 -11.89 8.79
N PRO A 412 -14.77 -12.50 9.79
CA PRO A 412 -14.78 -11.99 11.16
C PRO A 412 -13.98 -10.69 11.32
N LEU A 413 -14.68 -9.59 11.60
CA LEU A 413 -14.08 -8.29 11.90
C LEU A 413 -14.12 -8.03 13.40
N VAL A 414 -12.97 -7.83 14.02
CA VAL A 414 -12.87 -7.57 15.46
C VAL A 414 -12.48 -6.11 15.71
N LEU A 415 -13.23 -5.43 16.56
CA LEU A 415 -13.00 -4.07 17.02
C LEU A 415 -12.50 -4.17 18.46
N TYR A 416 -11.24 -3.84 18.71
CA TYR A 416 -10.56 -4.02 19.98
C TYR A 416 -10.23 -2.68 20.64
N ASN A 417 -10.72 -2.43 21.85
CA ASN A 417 -10.44 -1.18 22.56
C ASN A 417 -10.07 -1.40 24.03
N THR A 418 -9.08 -0.66 24.49
CA THR A 418 -8.63 -0.63 25.89
C THR A 418 -8.66 0.77 26.50
N THR A 419 -8.83 1.81 25.69
CA THR A 419 -8.67 3.21 26.13
C THR A 419 -9.94 4.06 26.00
N GLY A 420 -10.94 3.64 25.21
CA GLY A 420 -12.15 4.45 25.02
C GLY A 420 -13.36 3.74 24.43
N PRO A 421 -14.39 4.51 24.03
CA PRO A 421 -15.54 3.99 23.30
C PRO A 421 -15.13 3.53 21.89
N MET A 422 -15.75 2.47 21.39
CA MET A 422 -15.51 1.97 20.04
C MET A 422 -16.84 1.84 19.31
N ASP A 423 -17.03 2.69 18.29
CA ASP A 423 -18.27 2.78 17.54
C ASP A 423 -18.02 2.61 16.03
N LEU A 424 -18.77 1.71 15.41
CA LEU A 424 -18.90 1.65 13.96
C LEU A 424 -19.99 2.62 13.49
N ILE A 425 -19.60 3.84 13.10
CA ILE A 425 -20.56 4.90 12.76
C ILE A 425 -20.89 4.89 11.26
N VAL A 426 -22.13 4.52 10.92
CA VAL A 426 -22.67 4.53 9.56
C VAL A 426 -23.60 5.75 9.40
N ARG A 427 -23.24 6.71 8.54
CA ARG A 427 -23.96 7.99 8.38
C ARG A 427 -24.11 8.44 6.92
N ASP A 428 -24.81 9.55 6.70
CA ASP A 428 -24.94 10.22 5.40
C ASP A 428 -25.42 9.29 4.27
N GLY A 429 -26.46 8.50 4.54
CA GLY A 429 -27.05 7.58 3.55
C GLY A 429 -26.18 6.37 3.22
N SER A 430 -25.22 6.03 4.08
CA SER A 430 -24.39 4.84 3.90
C SER A 430 -25.14 3.55 4.19
N TYR A 431 -24.59 2.44 3.71
CA TYR A 431 -25.16 1.11 3.87
C TYR A 431 -24.10 0.14 4.40
N ILE A 432 -24.41 -0.62 5.44
CA ILE A 432 -23.58 -1.73 5.91
C ILE A 432 -24.29 -3.06 5.69
N ASN A 433 -23.55 -4.09 5.27
CA ASN A 433 -24.05 -5.44 5.07
C ASN A 433 -23.13 -6.45 5.76
N VAL A 434 -23.63 -7.15 6.77
CA VAL A 434 -22.91 -8.25 7.43
C VAL A 434 -23.45 -9.56 6.88
N LEU A 435 -22.66 -10.24 6.04
CA LEU A 435 -23.09 -11.43 5.31
C LEU A 435 -23.24 -12.66 6.21
N THR A 436 -23.96 -13.66 5.72
CA THR A 436 -24.06 -14.98 6.37
C THR A 436 -22.67 -15.59 6.55
N GLY A 437 -22.36 -16.02 7.77
CA GLY A 437 -21.05 -16.58 8.13
C GLY A 437 -19.99 -15.52 8.50
N ALA A 438 -20.30 -14.24 8.34
CA ALA A 438 -19.45 -13.15 8.83
C ALA A 438 -19.86 -12.70 10.23
N SER A 439 -18.98 -11.94 10.89
CA SER A 439 -19.28 -11.35 12.19
C SER A 439 -18.60 -10.00 12.40
N ILE A 440 -19.21 -9.13 13.20
CA ILE A 440 -18.54 -7.97 13.80
C ILE A 440 -18.53 -8.17 15.31
N GLY A 441 -17.35 -8.20 15.88
CA GLY A 441 -17.14 -8.26 17.32
C GLY A 441 -16.59 -6.97 17.86
N VAL A 442 -17.11 -6.48 18.97
CA VAL A 442 -16.39 -5.50 19.81
C VAL A 442 -15.82 -6.23 21.01
N VAL A 443 -14.53 -6.04 21.29
CA VAL A 443 -13.88 -6.51 22.49
C VAL A 443 -13.39 -5.28 23.24
N VAL A 444 -14.05 -4.98 24.36
CA VAL A 444 -13.66 -3.88 25.23
C VAL A 444 -13.08 -4.43 26.51
N ILE A 445 -11.78 -4.21 26.71
CA ILE A 445 -11.05 -4.69 27.88
C ILE A 445 -10.66 -3.47 28.71
N GLY A 446 -11.43 -3.18 29.75
CA GLY A 446 -11.20 -2.02 30.62
C GLY A 446 -12.44 -1.60 31.43
N SER A 447 -12.33 -0.52 32.18
CA SER A 447 -13.43 0.03 33.02
C SER A 447 -14.21 1.20 32.39
N ASN A 448 -13.80 1.66 31.20
CA ASN A 448 -14.37 2.84 30.50
C ASN A 448 -15.03 2.45 29.16
N THR A 449 -16.00 1.54 29.21
CA THR A 449 -16.38 0.70 28.06
C THR A 449 -17.77 1.04 27.50
N ASP A 450 -17.97 2.27 27.08
CA ASP A 450 -19.15 2.63 26.29
C ASP A 450 -18.87 2.32 24.81
N GLY A 451 -18.96 1.06 24.40
CA GLY A 451 -18.79 0.67 22.99
C GLY A 451 -20.12 0.29 22.36
N ARG A 452 -20.38 0.78 21.14
CA ARG A 452 -21.50 0.31 20.31
C ARG A 452 -20.97 -0.46 19.13
N VAL A 453 -21.40 -1.71 18.98
CA VAL A 453 -21.01 -2.52 17.81
C VAL A 453 -21.43 -1.84 16.51
N LEU A 454 -22.58 -1.17 16.51
CA LEU A 454 -23.05 -0.42 15.36
C LEU A 454 -23.82 0.84 15.77
N GLN A 455 -23.46 1.99 15.18
CA GLN A 455 -24.18 3.25 15.29
C GLN A 455 -24.67 3.71 13.92
N ILE A 456 -25.98 3.68 13.68
CA ILE A 456 -26.58 4.04 12.39
C ILE A 456 -27.28 5.39 12.51
N ARG A 457 -26.85 6.36 11.69
CA ARG A 457 -27.34 7.74 11.67
C ARG A 457 -28.07 8.08 10.37
N ASP A 458 -28.93 9.08 10.45
CA ASP A 458 -29.64 9.72 9.35
C ASP A 458 -30.45 8.72 8.51
N THR A 459 -30.37 8.78 7.18
CA THR A 459 -31.04 7.85 6.25
C THR A 459 -30.23 6.58 5.98
N SER A 460 -29.22 6.29 6.81
CA SER A 460 -28.34 5.15 6.62
C SER A 460 -29.03 3.84 6.99
N SER A 461 -28.48 2.73 6.49
CA SER A 461 -29.08 1.42 6.72
C SER A 461 -28.07 0.32 6.98
N ALA A 462 -28.53 -0.74 7.63
CA ALA A 462 -27.78 -1.96 7.86
C ALA A 462 -28.60 -3.18 7.45
N LEU A 463 -27.97 -4.15 6.78
CA LEU A 463 -28.45 -5.51 6.60
C LEU A 463 -27.58 -6.44 7.43
N ILE A 464 -28.19 -7.14 8.40
CA ILE A 464 -27.49 -8.08 9.26
C ILE A 464 -27.99 -9.50 8.95
N ALA A 465 -27.15 -10.29 8.30
CA ALA A 465 -27.31 -11.74 8.11
C ALA A 465 -26.30 -12.56 8.94
N GLY A 466 -25.13 -11.97 9.23
CA GLY A 466 -24.11 -12.51 10.13
C GLY A 466 -24.38 -12.24 11.62
N VAL A 467 -23.32 -12.34 12.43
CA VAL A 467 -23.38 -12.18 13.89
C VAL A 467 -22.80 -10.83 14.31
N LEU A 468 -23.45 -10.15 15.25
CA LEU A 468 -22.92 -8.99 15.96
C LEU A 468 -22.74 -9.36 17.43
N TYR A 469 -21.57 -9.11 17.98
CA TYR A 469 -21.30 -9.41 19.39
C TYR A 469 -20.43 -8.36 20.08
N SER A 470 -20.53 -8.32 21.40
CA SER A 470 -19.68 -7.52 22.26
C SER A 470 -19.17 -8.37 23.43
N ILE A 471 -17.86 -8.34 23.68
CA ILE A 471 -17.18 -8.97 24.80
C ILE A 471 -16.66 -7.86 25.72
N GLY A 472 -17.07 -7.91 26.98
CA GLY A 472 -16.62 -6.95 27.98
C GLY A 472 -17.37 -5.62 27.92
N GLY A 473 -17.39 -4.97 29.09
CA GLY A 473 -18.00 -3.66 29.30
C GLY A 473 -19.38 -3.67 29.97
N SER A 474 -19.64 -2.62 30.75
CA SER A 474 -20.80 -2.55 31.67
C SER A 474 -21.99 -1.72 31.18
N THR A 475 -21.84 -0.94 30.10
CA THR A 475 -22.76 0.19 29.81
C THR A 475 -23.00 0.49 28.31
N GLY A 476 -22.36 -0.24 27.39
CA GLY A 476 -22.52 -0.01 25.95
C GLY A 476 -23.79 -0.66 25.36
N ASN A 477 -24.48 0.06 24.46
CA ASN A 477 -25.57 -0.49 23.66
C ASN A 477 -25.01 -1.24 22.46
N GLY A 478 -25.51 -2.44 22.17
CA GLY A 478 -25.04 -3.22 21.02
C GLY A 478 -25.27 -2.51 19.67
N VAL A 479 -26.50 -2.04 19.43
CA VAL A 479 -26.85 -1.27 18.22
C VAL A 479 -27.59 0.01 18.60
N TRP A 480 -27.14 1.15 18.05
CA TRP A 480 -27.84 2.43 18.15
C TRP A 480 -28.34 2.90 16.79
N MET A 481 -29.52 3.48 16.76
CA MET A 481 -30.21 3.95 15.56
C MET A 481 -30.78 5.36 15.76
N SER A 482 -30.53 6.28 14.82
CA SER A 482 -31.21 7.59 14.78
C SER A 482 -32.62 7.48 14.20
N SER A 483 -33.43 8.54 14.37
CA SER A 483 -34.67 8.68 13.60
C SER A 483 -34.34 8.74 12.09
N GLY A 484 -34.99 7.88 11.31
CA GLY A 484 -34.77 7.76 9.85
C GLY A 484 -33.85 6.61 9.42
N SER A 485 -33.07 6.04 10.34
CA SER A 485 -32.19 4.91 10.02
C SER A 485 -32.97 3.59 9.91
N THR A 486 -32.41 2.61 9.20
CA THR A 486 -33.06 1.30 9.01
C THR A 486 -32.10 0.14 9.29
N VAL A 487 -32.52 -0.81 10.14
CA VAL A 487 -31.88 -2.12 10.25
C VAL A 487 -32.83 -3.15 9.65
N LEU A 488 -32.34 -3.88 8.64
CA LEU A 488 -32.93 -5.10 8.14
C LEU A 488 -32.17 -6.27 8.74
N TRP A 489 -32.91 -7.18 9.34
CA TRP A 489 -32.35 -8.38 9.95
C TRP A 489 -33.01 -9.62 9.37
N THR A 490 -32.18 -10.55 8.87
CA THR A 490 -32.64 -11.78 8.20
C THR A 490 -32.21 -13.03 8.99
N PRO A 491 -32.72 -13.24 10.21
CA PRO A 491 -32.41 -14.46 10.95
C PRO A 491 -33.05 -15.67 10.27
N VAL A 492 -32.41 -16.83 10.41
CA VAL A 492 -33.09 -18.11 10.18
C VAL A 492 -33.84 -18.42 11.49
N SER A 493 -35.08 -18.88 11.45
CA SER A 493 -35.97 -18.92 12.63
C SER A 493 -35.41 -19.60 13.88
N ALA A 494 -34.43 -20.49 13.76
CA ALA A 494 -33.76 -21.17 14.86
C ALA A 494 -32.65 -20.38 15.57
N ASN A 495 -32.16 -19.26 15.00
CA ASN A 495 -30.98 -18.54 15.50
C ASN A 495 -31.18 -17.03 15.74
N ALA A 496 -32.43 -16.57 15.84
CA ALA A 496 -32.73 -15.16 16.08
C ALA A 496 -32.07 -14.62 17.37
N ASN A 497 -31.94 -15.44 18.42
CA ASN A 497 -31.34 -14.97 19.68
C ASN A 497 -29.80 -15.03 19.69
N THR A 498 -29.14 -15.59 18.67
CA THR A 498 -27.68 -15.74 18.64
C THR A 498 -26.99 -14.76 17.70
N LYS A 499 -27.75 -13.96 16.94
CA LYS A 499 -27.18 -12.94 16.03
C LYS A 499 -26.75 -11.66 16.72
N PHE A 500 -27.25 -11.42 17.93
CA PHE A 500 -26.91 -10.27 18.75
C PHE A 500 -26.53 -10.80 20.13
N LEU A 501 -25.25 -10.69 20.47
CA LEU A 501 -24.69 -11.24 21.71
C LEU A 501 -23.96 -10.12 22.44
N PHE A 502 -24.66 -9.43 23.34
CA PHE A 502 -24.13 -8.27 24.05
C PHE A 502 -23.97 -8.56 25.54
N ALA A 503 -22.95 -7.96 26.15
CA ALA A 503 -22.67 -8.12 27.58
C ALA A 503 -23.68 -7.38 28.49
N SER A 504 -24.34 -6.33 27.97
CA SER A 504 -25.37 -5.55 28.66
C SER A 504 -26.77 -5.98 28.22
N ALA A 505 -27.78 -5.80 29.10
CA ALA A 505 -29.19 -6.00 28.75
C ALA A 505 -29.77 -4.89 27.84
N ASP A 506 -29.06 -3.77 27.69
CA ASP A 506 -29.46 -2.63 26.87
C ASP A 506 -29.03 -2.83 25.41
N ASP A 507 -29.61 -3.85 24.76
CA ASP A 507 -29.16 -4.34 23.44
C ASP A 507 -29.32 -3.33 22.30
N PHE A 508 -30.42 -2.58 22.30
CA PHE A 508 -30.79 -1.63 21.24
C PHE A 508 -31.18 -0.27 21.80
N SER A 509 -30.77 0.80 21.10
CA SER A 509 -31.25 2.15 21.37
C SER A 509 -31.77 2.79 20.09
N ILE A 510 -33.07 3.15 20.09
CA ILE A 510 -33.73 3.86 19.00
C ILE A 510 -33.94 5.31 19.46
N GLY A 511 -33.10 6.22 18.99
CA GLY A 511 -32.99 7.56 19.57
C GLY A 511 -32.47 7.47 21.00
N GLU A 512 -33.26 7.97 21.95
CA GLU A 512 -32.99 7.94 23.40
C GLU A 512 -33.69 6.76 24.12
N VAL A 513 -34.48 5.96 23.38
CA VAL A 513 -35.25 4.86 23.97
C VAL A 513 -34.46 3.56 23.86
N VAL A 514 -34.11 3.00 25.01
CA VAL A 514 -33.48 1.68 25.12
C VAL A 514 -34.54 0.57 25.02
N LYS A 515 -34.21 -0.50 24.30
CA LYS A 515 -35.04 -1.69 24.08
C LYS A 515 -34.19 -2.96 24.18
N THR A 516 -34.72 -3.98 24.84
CA THR A 516 -34.18 -5.33 24.83
C THR A 516 -34.59 -6.09 23.56
N ILE A 517 -33.85 -7.13 23.17
CA ILE A 517 -34.26 -8.05 22.08
C ILE A 517 -35.66 -8.63 22.33
N ALA A 518 -35.98 -8.95 23.59
CA ALA A 518 -37.27 -9.51 23.96
C ALA A 518 -38.42 -8.53 23.72
N GLU A 519 -38.28 -7.25 24.11
CA GLU A 519 -39.30 -6.22 23.88
C GLU A 519 -39.54 -5.99 22.39
N LEU A 520 -38.46 -5.91 21.63
CA LEU A 520 -38.48 -5.77 20.18
C LEU A 520 -39.31 -6.88 19.50
N SER A 521 -39.18 -8.13 19.95
CA SER A 521 -39.93 -9.27 19.40
C SER A 521 -41.44 -9.25 19.67
N THR A 522 -41.91 -8.50 20.69
CA THR A 522 -43.30 -8.57 21.20
C THR A 522 -44.18 -7.38 20.81
N THR A 523 -43.60 -6.21 20.48
CA THR A 523 -44.34 -4.93 20.41
C THR A 523 -44.55 -4.37 19.00
N GLY A 524 -44.53 -5.22 17.96
CA GLY A 524 -44.83 -4.79 16.58
C GLY A 524 -43.74 -3.94 15.92
N TYR A 525 -42.59 -3.77 16.58
CA TYR A 525 -41.37 -3.23 15.96
C TYR A 525 -40.76 -4.21 14.95
N PHE A 526 -41.17 -5.48 14.99
CA PHE A 526 -40.69 -6.56 14.13
C PHE A 526 -41.87 -7.19 13.40
N ASN A 527 -41.75 -7.37 12.08
CA ASN A 527 -42.61 -8.30 11.35
C ASN A 527 -41.87 -9.64 11.22
N PRO A 528 -42.22 -10.66 12.02
CA PRO A 528 -41.54 -11.97 11.99
C PRO A 528 -41.72 -12.72 10.66
N ALA A 529 -42.68 -12.32 9.80
CA ALA A 529 -42.91 -13.00 8.53
C ALA A 529 -41.95 -12.57 7.40
N ASN A 530 -41.26 -11.42 7.52
CA ASN A 530 -40.59 -10.78 6.38
C ASN A 530 -39.10 -10.40 6.60
N GLY A 531 -38.50 -10.78 7.73
CA GLY A 531 -37.21 -10.21 8.14
C GLY A 531 -37.38 -8.76 8.61
N ALA A 532 -36.84 -8.42 9.76
CA ALA A 532 -37.31 -7.28 10.55
C ALA A 532 -37.16 -5.93 9.83
N ARG A 533 -38.18 -5.07 9.90
CA ARG A 533 -38.09 -3.64 9.60
C ARG A 533 -38.50 -2.88 10.85
N VAL A 534 -37.55 -2.24 11.51
CA VAL A 534 -37.85 -1.34 12.64
C VAL A 534 -38.62 -0.15 12.08
N VAL A 535 -39.90 -0.04 12.41
CA VAL A 535 -40.71 1.14 12.09
C VAL A 535 -40.50 2.14 13.24
N PRO A 536 -40.05 3.38 12.97
CA PRO A 536 -39.90 4.39 14.02
C PRO A 536 -41.24 4.58 14.73
N SER A 537 -41.23 4.63 16.07
CA SER A 537 -42.38 5.21 16.78
C SER A 537 -42.40 6.69 16.46
N SER A 538 -43.49 7.13 15.82
CA SER A 538 -43.82 8.52 15.50
C SER A 538 -43.72 9.45 16.69
#